data_AF-A0AAU4UMS7-F1
#
_entry.id   AF-A0AAU4UMS7-F1
#
_cell.length_a   1.000
_cell.length_b   1.000
_cell.length_c   1.000
_cell.angle_alpha   90.00
_cell.angle_beta   90.00
_cell.angle_gamma   90.00
#
_symmetry.space_group_name_H-M   'P 1'
#
loop_
_entity.id
_entity.type
_entity.pdbx_description
1 polymer ?
#
loop_
_entity_poly.entity_id
_entity_poly.type
_entity_poly.pdbx_seq_one_letter_code
_entity_poly.pdbx_strand_id
1 'polypeptide(L)'
;MLNIRDTLHGWCHEDRPFALATVIGVRGSAPLPVGTALAVDADGNAVGGISGGCVEAAVYELGRQVLADRTAPARVAFGYSDSDAFAVGLTCGGEIDVLVQRVEPGAQPHLAAALDAVTAGRPSAVAHVVDGPGELVGRTLHVPDEGAHEGTLGDENEDRAVVAHARALLRAGRTALIEVGGGGGGGAENSDDGTCLRKLTVLVHVHASRPRMLIFGAVDFTAALSRAGSFLGYRVTVCDARPVFATPARFPHADEVVSDWPHRYLVGTETDARTAVCVLTHDAKFDIPLLSLALTLPVGYIGAMGSRRTHEHRVGLLREAGVSQDQLARLHSPIGLDIGARTPEETAISITSEIIAHTNRATGRPLSDGVGPIHLSAQPLPGLATAP
;
A
#
# COMPACT_ATOMS: atom_id res chain seq x y z
N MET A 1 11.79 4.90 -2.52
CA MET A 1 12.60 4.68 -3.74
C MET A 1 11.76 4.34 -4.97
N LEU A 2 10.74 3.48 -4.90
CA LEU A 2 9.97 3.10 -6.10
C LEU A 2 9.18 4.26 -6.74
N ASN A 3 9.04 5.39 -6.05
CA ASN A 3 8.51 6.65 -6.57
C ASN A 3 9.39 7.28 -7.67
N ILE A 4 10.67 6.93 -7.74
CA ILE A 4 11.65 7.41 -8.74
C ILE A 4 12.26 6.25 -9.55
N ARG A 5 11.55 5.14 -9.62
CA ARG A 5 12.03 3.86 -10.19
C ARG A 5 12.55 3.97 -11.63
N ASP A 6 11.94 4.78 -12.49
CA ASP A 6 12.27 4.78 -13.91
C ASP A 6 13.69 5.33 -14.14
N THR A 7 14.06 6.38 -13.38
CA THR A 7 15.40 6.95 -13.40
C THR A 7 16.41 6.02 -12.72
N LEU A 8 16.06 5.44 -11.57
CA LEU A 8 16.93 4.47 -10.87
C LEU A 8 17.21 3.25 -11.75
N HIS A 9 16.21 2.75 -12.48
CA HIS A 9 16.35 1.65 -13.42
C HIS A 9 17.39 1.98 -14.49
N GLY A 10 17.31 3.17 -15.10
CA GLY A 10 18.31 3.64 -16.05
C GLY A 10 19.72 3.69 -15.46
N TRP A 11 19.88 4.31 -14.28
CA TRP A 11 21.18 4.39 -13.61
C TRP A 11 21.75 3.03 -13.23
N CYS A 12 20.92 2.08 -12.79
CA CYS A 12 21.36 0.72 -12.51
C CYS A 12 21.86 -0.02 -13.77
N HIS A 13 21.18 0.12 -14.91
CA HIS A 13 21.60 -0.50 -16.19
C HIS A 13 22.87 0.13 -16.76
N GLU A 14 23.13 1.40 -16.46
CA GLU A 14 24.38 2.09 -16.81
C GLU A 14 25.53 1.80 -15.82
N ASP A 15 25.30 0.99 -14.80
CA ASP A 15 26.20 0.78 -13.66
C ASP A 15 26.68 2.10 -13.03
N ARG A 16 25.79 3.09 -12.98
CA ARG A 16 26.06 4.45 -12.49
C ARG A 16 25.88 4.52 -10.97
N PRO A 17 26.92 4.86 -10.19
CA PRO A 17 26.78 5.14 -8.76
C PRO A 17 25.83 6.29 -8.45
N PHE A 18 25.03 6.14 -7.40
CA PHE A 18 24.18 7.22 -6.89
C PHE A 18 24.02 7.18 -5.37
N ALA A 19 23.78 8.35 -4.77
CA ALA A 19 23.29 8.46 -3.40
C ALA A 19 21.77 8.28 -3.39
N LEU A 20 21.27 7.46 -2.49
CA LEU A 20 19.84 7.28 -2.25
C LEU A 20 19.49 7.79 -0.85
N ALA A 21 18.72 8.86 -0.80
CA ALA A 21 18.12 9.40 0.41
C ALA A 21 16.68 8.91 0.53
N THR A 22 16.34 8.25 1.64
CA THR A 22 15.00 7.68 1.88
C THR A 22 14.44 8.15 3.21
N VAL A 23 13.18 8.58 3.23
CA VAL A 23 12.44 8.87 4.47
C VAL A 23 12.17 7.56 5.20
N ILE A 24 12.79 7.38 6.36
CA ILE A 24 12.71 6.18 7.20
C ILE A 24 11.93 6.40 8.50
N GLY A 25 11.44 7.61 8.74
CA GLY A 25 10.63 7.95 9.90
C GLY A 25 9.92 9.27 9.71
N VAL A 26 8.72 9.37 10.26
CA VAL A 26 7.87 10.58 10.24
C VAL A 26 7.25 10.74 11.61
N ARG A 27 7.32 11.95 12.18
CA ARG A 27 6.61 12.33 13.41
C ARG A 27 5.85 13.62 13.17
N GLY A 28 4.65 13.73 13.73
CA GLY A 28 3.78 14.87 13.48
C GLY A 28 3.31 14.95 12.02
N SER A 29 3.09 16.17 11.54
CA SER A 29 2.61 16.42 10.18
C SER A 29 3.78 16.62 9.22
N ALA A 30 4.28 15.55 8.62
CA ALA A 30 5.24 15.63 7.53
C ALA A 30 4.52 15.51 6.17
N PRO A 31 5.07 16.12 5.09
CA PRO A 31 4.36 16.29 3.83
C PRO A 31 4.38 15.04 2.96
N LEU A 32 5.40 14.17 3.12
CA LEU A 32 5.56 12.94 2.36
C LEU A 32 5.74 11.74 3.30
N PRO A 33 5.21 10.56 2.94
CA PRO A 33 5.24 9.38 3.80
C PRO A 33 6.61 8.71 3.82
N VAL A 34 6.79 7.82 4.82
CA VAL A 34 7.90 6.87 4.85
C VAL A 34 8.01 6.11 3.54
N GLY A 35 9.24 5.93 3.05
CA GLY A 35 9.54 5.27 1.78
C GLY A 35 9.70 6.21 0.59
N THR A 36 9.32 7.47 0.73
CA THR A 36 9.64 8.53 -0.24
C THR A 36 11.15 8.69 -0.35
N ALA A 37 11.67 8.87 -1.56
CA ALA A 37 13.10 9.01 -1.80
C ALA A 37 13.46 10.12 -2.78
N LEU A 38 14.69 10.59 -2.60
CA LEU A 38 15.47 11.43 -3.51
C LEU A 38 16.77 10.69 -3.83
N ALA A 39 17.22 10.77 -5.06
CA ALA A 39 18.52 10.23 -5.46
C ALA A 39 19.36 11.26 -6.21
N VAL A 40 20.68 11.20 -6.03
CA VAL A 40 21.65 12.08 -6.69
C VAL A 40 22.74 11.19 -7.31
N ASP A 41 23.03 11.35 -8.59
CA ASP A 41 24.12 10.61 -9.24
C ASP A 41 25.48 11.33 -9.10
N ALA A 42 26.55 10.70 -9.58
CA ALA A 42 27.90 11.26 -9.55
C ALA A 42 28.06 12.56 -10.36
N ASP A 43 27.24 12.76 -11.39
CA ASP A 43 27.23 13.98 -12.23
C ASP A 43 26.48 15.13 -11.54
N GLY A 44 25.76 14.86 -10.46
CA GLY A 44 24.97 15.82 -9.71
C GLY A 44 23.53 15.96 -10.19
N ASN A 45 23.05 15.05 -11.04
CA ASN A 45 21.65 14.97 -11.42
C ASN A 45 20.84 14.47 -10.22
N ALA A 46 19.75 15.16 -9.88
CA ALA A 46 18.86 14.78 -8.80
C ALA A 46 17.47 14.38 -9.31
N VAL A 47 16.86 13.38 -8.70
CA VAL A 47 15.50 12.93 -8.99
C VAL A 47 14.74 12.64 -7.70
N GLY A 48 13.45 12.97 -7.67
CA GLY A 48 12.59 12.77 -6.49
C GLY A 48 12.58 13.95 -5.54
N GLY A 49 12.11 13.70 -4.33
CA GLY A 49 11.90 14.71 -3.30
C GLY A 49 11.65 14.09 -1.94
N ILE A 50 11.80 14.87 -0.87
CA ILE A 50 11.71 14.38 0.51
C ILE A 50 10.65 15.13 1.32
N SER A 51 10.56 16.44 1.13
CA SER A 51 9.64 17.31 1.86
C SER A 51 8.79 18.23 0.98
N GLY A 52 9.06 18.28 -0.33
CA GLY A 52 8.39 19.21 -1.24
C GLY A 52 9.01 20.61 -1.27
N GLY A 53 10.26 20.78 -0.80
CA GLY A 53 11.05 21.99 -1.02
C GLY A 53 11.91 22.46 0.17
N CYS A 54 11.56 22.06 1.40
CA CYS A 54 12.20 22.60 2.60
C CYS A 54 13.63 22.07 2.83
N VAL A 55 13.85 20.77 2.69
CA VAL A 55 15.11 20.11 3.08
C VAL A 55 15.91 19.55 1.90
N GLU A 56 15.39 19.69 0.67
CA GLU A 56 15.93 19.08 -0.54
C GLU A 56 17.39 19.46 -0.81
N ALA A 57 17.75 20.74 -0.64
CA ALA A 57 19.13 21.20 -0.85
C ALA A 57 20.10 20.57 0.15
N ALA A 58 19.72 20.46 1.43
CA ALA A 58 20.55 19.83 2.45
C ALA A 58 20.74 18.33 2.18
N VAL A 59 19.67 17.63 1.79
CA VAL A 59 19.73 16.21 1.42
C VAL A 59 20.55 16.00 0.15
N TYR A 60 20.45 16.90 -0.83
CA TYR A 60 21.25 16.87 -2.05
C TYR A 60 22.75 16.95 -1.75
N GLU A 61 23.16 17.94 -0.95
CA GLU A 61 24.58 18.12 -0.58
C GLU A 61 25.10 16.93 0.24
N LEU A 62 24.31 16.42 1.19
CA LEU A 62 24.66 15.21 1.93
C LEU A 62 24.81 14.00 1.01
N GLY A 63 23.94 13.87 0.01
CA GLY A 63 24.04 12.82 -1.02
C GLY A 63 25.34 12.92 -1.82
N ARG A 64 25.70 14.12 -2.29
CA ARG A 64 26.99 14.36 -2.96
C ARG A 64 28.17 14.00 -2.08
N GLN A 65 28.13 14.36 -0.81
CA GLN A 65 29.19 14.04 0.14
C GLN A 65 29.32 12.53 0.35
N VAL A 66 28.22 11.81 0.60
CA VAL A 66 28.22 10.35 0.78
C VAL A 66 28.77 9.63 -0.46
N LEU A 67 28.47 10.14 -1.67
CA LEU A 67 29.05 9.63 -2.91
C LEU A 67 30.55 9.87 -3.02
N ALA A 68 31.01 11.09 -2.73
CA ALA A 68 32.41 11.48 -2.86
C ALA A 68 33.30 10.78 -1.83
N ASP A 69 32.88 10.80 -0.57
CA ASP A 69 33.67 10.28 0.56
C ASP A 69 33.57 8.75 0.68
N ARG A 70 32.63 8.13 -0.04
CA ARG A 70 32.33 6.67 0.01
C ARG A 70 32.09 6.20 1.45
N THR A 71 31.37 7.02 2.22
CA THR A 71 31.10 6.79 3.64
C THR A 71 30.02 5.74 3.87
N ALA A 72 29.97 5.22 5.10
CA ALA A 72 28.86 4.39 5.55
C ALA A 72 27.53 5.19 5.51
N PRO A 73 26.37 4.51 5.46
CA PRO A 73 25.08 5.18 5.45
C PRO A 73 24.92 6.21 6.57
N ALA A 74 24.49 7.41 6.22
CA ALA A 74 24.29 8.52 7.13
C ALA A 74 22.80 8.71 7.45
N ARG A 75 22.45 8.79 8.74
CA ARG A 75 21.10 9.14 9.19
C ARG A 75 21.07 10.60 9.61
N VAL A 76 20.07 11.34 9.12
CA VAL A 76 19.85 12.74 9.47
C VAL A 76 18.37 12.95 9.83
N ALA A 77 18.13 13.70 10.90
CA ALA A 77 16.79 14.10 11.30
C ALA A 77 16.57 15.57 10.94
N PHE A 78 15.43 15.87 10.32
CA PHE A 78 14.98 17.22 10.04
C PHE A 78 13.69 17.48 10.80
N GLY A 79 13.64 18.59 11.54
CA GLY A 79 12.47 18.95 12.35
C GLY A 79 12.13 20.43 12.23
N TYR A 80 11.08 20.83 12.93
CA TYR A 80 10.72 22.22 13.13
C TYR A 80 11.45 22.76 14.38
N SER A 81 12.41 23.66 14.22
CA SER A 81 13.05 24.35 15.35
C SER A 81 12.69 25.83 15.37
N ASP A 82 11.97 26.29 16.38
CA ASP A 82 11.76 27.73 16.64
C ASP A 82 13.06 28.44 17.08
N SER A 83 14.11 27.70 17.47
CA SER A 83 15.34 28.26 18.05
C SER A 83 16.47 28.57 17.05
N ASP A 84 16.38 28.11 15.80
CA ASP A 84 17.36 28.42 14.76
C ASP A 84 16.64 28.92 13.50
N ALA A 85 16.51 30.24 13.36
CA ALA A 85 15.99 30.89 12.14
C ALA A 85 16.84 30.63 10.88
N PHE A 86 17.95 29.88 11.01
CA PHE A 86 18.88 29.48 9.96
C PHE A 86 19.02 27.96 9.79
N ALA A 87 18.38 27.13 10.63
CA ALA A 87 18.39 25.69 10.45
C ALA A 87 17.36 25.29 9.38
N VAL A 88 17.79 24.42 8.45
CA VAL A 88 16.91 23.89 7.39
C VAL A 88 15.85 23.00 8.05
N GLY A 89 14.65 23.54 8.25
CA GLY A 89 13.56 22.89 8.98
C GLY A 89 12.29 22.72 8.14
N LEU A 90 11.42 21.82 8.59
CA LEU A 90 10.13 21.54 7.95
C LEU A 90 9.08 22.56 8.37
N THR A 91 8.56 23.37 7.43
CA THR A 91 7.56 24.41 7.71
C THR A 91 6.17 23.87 8.05
N CYS A 92 5.92 22.57 7.85
CA CYS A 92 4.66 21.89 8.13
C CYS A 92 4.50 21.44 9.61
N GLY A 93 5.51 21.66 10.45
CA GLY A 93 5.48 21.34 11.88
C GLY A 93 5.71 19.85 12.21
N GLY A 94 6.13 19.04 11.23
CA GLY A 94 6.55 17.65 11.45
C GLY A 94 8.06 17.48 11.55
N GLU A 95 8.48 16.25 11.84
CA GLU A 95 9.87 15.79 11.79
C GLU A 95 9.98 14.58 10.85
N ILE A 96 11.10 14.48 10.15
CA ILE A 96 11.43 13.31 9.32
C ILE A 96 12.84 12.80 9.65
N ASP A 97 12.97 11.48 9.64
CA ASP A 97 14.24 10.78 9.66
C ASP A 97 14.58 10.35 8.23
N VAL A 98 15.77 10.69 7.74
CA VAL A 98 16.24 10.34 6.39
C VAL A 98 17.53 9.51 6.50
N LEU A 99 17.56 8.39 5.81
CA LEU A 99 18.78 7.59 5.60
C LEU A 99 19.34 7.88 4.22
N VAL A 100 20.60 8.31 4.16
CA VAL A 100 21.35 8.58 2.93
C VAL A 100 22.45 7.53 2.80
N GLN A 101 22.46 6.82 1.68
CA GLN A 101 23.44 5.78 1.41
C GLN A 101 23.95 5.85 -0.03
N ARG A 102 25.17 5.38 -0.26
CA ARG A 102 25.70 5.15 -1.59
C ARG A 102 25.21 3.80 -2.11
N VAL A 103 24.68 3.79 -3.33
CA VAL A 103 24.30 2.58 -4.06
C VAL A 103 25.28 2.37 -5.20
N GLU A 104 25.87 1.19 -5.23
CA GLU A 104 26.73 0.69 -6.31
C GLU A 104 25.97 -0.41 -7.05
N PRO A 105 25.39 -0.13 -8.24
CA PRO A 105 24.56 -1.11 -8.94
C PRO A 105 25.27 -2.45 -9.17
N GLY A 106 26.54 -2.44 -9.59
CA GLY A 106 27.34 -3.65 -9.77
C GLY A 106 27.56 -4.49 -8.50
N ALA A 107 27.43 -3.90 -7.31
CA ALA A 107 27.47 -4.63 -6.03
C ALA A 107 26.08 -5.07 -5.54
N GLN A 108 25.00 -4.60 -6.18
CA GLN A 108 23.61 -4.89 -5.82
C GLN A 108 22.78 -5.28 -7.06
N PRO A 109 23.15 -6.38 -7.78
CA PRO A 109 22.44 -6.80 -8.98
C PRO A 109 20.96 -7.12 -8.74
N HIS A 110 20.61 -7.58 -7.53
CA HIS A 110 19.23 -7.84 -7.11
C HIS A 110 18.38 -6.56 -7.05
N LEU A 111 18.97 -5.39 -6.79
CA LEU A 111 18.24 -4.12 -6.83
C LEU A 111 17.88 -3.75 -8.27
N ALA A 112 18.78 -3.98 -9.23
CA ALA A 112 18.48 -3.80 -10.65
C ALA A 112 17.36 -4.76 -11.10
N ALA A 113 17.44 -6.04 -10.71
CA ALA A 113 16.40 -7.03 -10.98
C ALA A 113 15.01 -6.62 -10.40
N ALA A 114 15.01 -6.04 -9.20
CA ALA A 114 13.78 -5.49 -8.61
C ALA A 114 13.21 -4.35 -9.47
N LEU A 115 14.06 -3.40 -9.88
CA LEU A 115 13.64 -2.28 -10.72
C LEU A 115 13.16 -2.75 -12.11
N ASP A 116 13.78 -3.77 -12.70
CA ASP A 116 13.33 -4.40 -13.95
C ASP A 116 11.91 -4.98 -13.79
N ALA A 117 11.67 -5.68 -12.69
CA ALA A 117 10.37 -6.26 -12.39
C ALA A 117 9.29 -5.19 -12.22
N VAL A 118 9.59 -4.16 -11.43
CA VAL A 118 8.66 -3.05 -11.19
C VAL A 118 8.37 -2.26 -12.47
N THR A 119 9.37 -1.99 -13.30
CA THR A 119 9.18 -1.28 -14.59
C THR A 119 8.37 -2.12 -15.58
N ALA A 120 8.51 -3.45 -15.54
CA ALA A 120 7.66 -4.37 -16.29
C ALA A 120 6.24 -4.55 -15.69
N GLY A 121 5.89 -3.84 -14.62
CA GLY A 121 4.60 -3.94 -13.94
C GLY A 121 4.40 -5.24 -13.14
N ARG A 122 5.48 -5.98 -12.85
CA ARG A 122 5.44 -7.21 -12.06
C ARG A 122 5.47 -6.88 -10.56
N PRO A 123 4.54 -7.43 -9.75
CA PRO A 123 4.52 -7.16 -8.33
C PRO A 123 5.82 -7.61 -7.65
N SER A 124 6.46 -6.68 -6.94
CA SER A 124 7.79 -6.88 -6.35
C SER A 124 7.95 -5.99 -5.12
N ALA A 125 8.79 -6.41 -4.18
CA ALA A 125 9.17 -5.63 -3.03
C ALA A 125 10.70 -5.52 -2.90
N VAL A 126 11.17 -4.40 -2.35
CA VAL A 126 12.56 -4.19 -1.94
C VAL A 126 12.57 -3.99 -0.44
N ALA A 127 13.13 -4.97 0.29
CA ALA A 127 13.32 -4.87 1.73
C ALA A 127 14.68 -4.23 2.00
N HIS A 128 14.68 -3.06 2.65
CA HIS A 128 15.86 -2.24 2.88
C HIS A 128 16.10 -2.10 4.38
N VAL A 129 17.26 -2.57 4.87
CA VAL A 129 17.63 -2.43 6.28
C VAL A 129 17.97 -0.97 6.57
N VAL A 130 17.20 -0.34 7.47
CA VAL A 130 17.34 1.09 7.80
C VAL A 130 17.83 1.33 9.23
N ASP A 131 17.81 0.31 10.07
CA ASP A 131 18.38 0.33 11.42
C ASP A 131 18.78 -1.09 11.87
N GLY A 132 19.81 -1.20 12.70
CA GLY A 132 20.40 -2.47 13.13
C GLY A 132 21.93 -2.42 13.20
N PRO A 133 22.62 -3.58 13.20
CA PRO A 133 24.09 -3.66 13.10
C PRO A 133 24.62 -2.86 11.90
N GLY A 134 25.67 -2.07 12.10
CA GLY A 134 26.13 -1.07 11.12
C GLY A 134 26.53 -1.65 9.77
N GLU A 135 27.00 -2.90 9.74
CA GLU A 135 27.36 -3.63 8.51
C GLU A 135 26.16 -4.11 7.68
N LEU A 136 24.96 -4.05 8.27
CA LEU A 136 23.70 -4.43 7.61
C LEU A 136 22.90 -3.22 7.15
N VAL A 137 23.04 -2.07 7.80
CA VAL A 137 22.34 -0.85 7.38
C VAL A 137 22.67 -0.55 5.92
N GLY A 138 21.63 -0.36 5.12
CA GLY A 138 21.73 -0.14 3.69
C GLY A 138 21.65 -1.40 2.82
N ARG A 139 21.77 -2.60 3.40
CA ARG A 139 21.55 -3.84 2.65
C ARG A 139 20.10 -3.95 2.20
N THR A 140 19.92 -4.59 1.06
CA THR A 140 18.63 -4.78 0.42
C THR A 140 18.40 -6.23 0.05
N LEU A 141 17.14 -6.66 0.05
CA LEU A 141 16.67 -7.90 -0.57
C LEU A 141 15.61 -7.55 -1.62
N HIS A 142 15.67 -8.22 -2.78
CA HIS A 142 14.59 -8.22 -3.75
C HIS A 142 13.66 -9.40 -3.47
N VAL A 143 12.37 -9.11 -3.34
CA VAL A 143 11.33 -10.10 -3.04
C VAL A 143 10.24 -10.02 -4.11
N PRO A 144 10.28 -10.87 -5.15
CA PRO A 144 9.19 -10.96 -6.12
C PRO A 144 7.94 -11.59 -5.48
N ASP A 145 6.79 -11.37 -6.10
CA ASP A 145 5.51 -11.99 -5.67
C ASP A 145 5.56 -13.52 -5.75
N GLU A 146 6.17 -14.03 -6.83
CA GLU A 146 6.41 -15.44 -7.06
C GLU A 146 7.91 -15.70 -7.30
N GLY A 147 8.41 -16.83 -6.79
CA GLY A 147 9.81 -17.24 -6.96
C GLY A 147 10.71 -16.98 -5.75
N ALA A 148 12.01 -17.22 -5.94
CA ALA A 148 13.03 -17.01 -4.91
C ALA A 148 13.33 -15.52 -4.73
N HIS A 149 13.72 -15.14 -3.51
CA HIS A 149 14.25 -13.81 -3.26
C HIS A 149 15.72 -13.72 -3.73
N GLU A 150 16.20 -12.51 -3.94
CA GLU A 150 17.58 -12.23 -4.33
C GLU A 150 18.22 -11.23 -3.36
N GLY A 151 19.55 -11.29 -3.20
CA GLY A 151 20.30 -10.57 -2.17
C GLY A 151 20.42 -11.37 -0.88
N THR A 152 21.21 -10.87 0.08
CA THR A 152 21.35 -11.48 1.41
C THR A 152 21.72 -10.45 2.48
N LEU A 153 21.19 -10.64 3.69
CA LEU A 153 21.57 -9.94 4.91
C LEU A 153 22.76 -10.63 5.62
N GLY A 154 23.25 -11.74 5.07
CA GLY A 154 24.39 -12.49 5.60
C GLY A 154 24.01 -13.61 6.57
N ASP A 155 22.72 -13.79 6.83
CA ASP A 155 22.17 -14.91 7.61
C ASP A 155 20.85 -15.38 6.98
N GLU A 156 20.73 -16.69 6.73
CA GLU A 156 19.57 -17.26 6.03
C GLU A 156 18.26 -17.17 6.85
N ASN A 157 18.34 -17.16 8.18
CA ASN A 157 17.16 -17.05 9.03
C ASN A 157 16.64 -15.60 9.05
N GLU A 158 17.55 -14.62 9.06
CA GLU A 158 17.20 -13.20 8.89
C GLU A 158 16.60 -12.94 7.51
N ASP A 159 17.22 -13.48 6.45
CA ASP A 159 16.70 -13.39 5.08
C ASP A 159 15.27 -13.96 5.02
N ARG A 160 15.05 -15.16 5.55
CA ARG A 160 13.74 -15.81 5.57
C ARG A 160 12.69 -15.00 6.33
N ALA A 161 13.04 -14.45 7.50
CA ALA A 161 12.13 -13.66 8.31
C ALA A 161 11.73 -12.37 7.60
N VAL A 162 12.70 -11.62 7.06
CA VAL A 162 12.45 -10.38 6.32
C VAL A 162 11.62 -10.64 5.05
N VAL A 163 11.94 -11.70 4.29
CA VAL A 163 11.20 -12.10 3.09
C VAL A 163 9.75 -12.45 3.40
N ALA A 164 9.49 -13.15 4.51
CA ALA A 164 8.12 -13.49 4.92
C ALA A 164 7.27 -12.24 5.17
N HIS A 165 7.81 -11.26 5.90
CA HIS A 165 7.15 -9.98 6.12
C HIS A 165 7.00 -9.16 4.83
N ALA A 166 8.02 -9.13 3.98
CA ALA A 166 7.97 -8.41 2.72
C ALA A 166 6.88 -8.96 1.79
N ARG A 167 6.73 -10.29 1.69
CA ARG A 167 5.63 -10.92 0.94
C ARG A 167 4.25 -10.61 1.53
N ALA A 168 4.13 -10.53 2.85
CA ALA A 168 2.87 -10.13 3.49
C ALA A 168 2.49 -8.67 3.15
N LEU A 169 3.47 -7.76 3.16
CA LEU A 169 3.28 -6.37 2.76
C LEU A 169 3.00 -6.22 1.26
N LEU A 170 3.62 -7.05 0.41
CA LEU A 170 3.36 -7.11 -1.02
C LEU A 170 1.90 -7.50 -1.32
N ARG A 171 1.40 -8.57 -0.69
CA ARG A 171 -0.03 -8.96 -0.76
C ARG A 171 -0.96 -7.87 -0.23
N ALA A 172 -0.55 -7.18 0.83
CA ALA A 172 -1.30 -6.05 1.38
C ALA A 172 -1.19 -4.77 0.52
N GLY A 173 -0.28 -4.71 -0.45
CA GLY A 173 -0.04 -3.53 -1.28
C GLY A 173 0.47 -2.32 -0.50
N ARG A 174 1.25 -2.54 0.56
CA ARG A 174 1.65 -1.47 1.50
C ARG A 174 3.16 -1.39 1.67
N THR A 175 3.70 -0.18 1.49
CA THR A 175 5.06 0.15 1.93
C THR A 175 5.03 0.47 3.42
N ALA A 176 5.92 -0.15 4.22
CA ALA A 176 5.95 0.03 5.66
C ALA A 176 7.31 -0.32 6.27
N LEU A 177 7.55 0.18 7.48
CA LEU A 177 8.62 -0.29 8.36
C LEU A 177 8.16 -1.52 9.13
N ILE A 178 9.04 -2.49 9.28
CA ILE A 178 8.87 -3.66 10.13
C ILE A 178 10.06 -3.78 11.07
N GLU A 179 9.83 -4.33 12.26
CA GLU A 179 10.90 -4.80 13.13
C GLU A 179 11.02 -6.32 12.98
N VAL A 180 12.24 -6.83 12.87
CA VAL A 180 12.56 -8.26 12.82
C VAL A 180 13.60 -8.57 13.91
N GLY A 181 13.43 -9.68 14.63
CA GLY A 181 14.32 -10.08 15.70
C GLY A 181 14.19 -9.26 16.99
N GLY A 182 15.11 -9.47 17.94
CA GLY A 182 15.13 -8.73 19.22
C GLY A 182 14.11 -9.19 20.28
N GLY A 183 13.48 -10.36 20.11
CA GLY A 183 12.55 -10.95 21.08
C GLY A 183 13.25 -11.52 22.33
N GLY A 184 13.73 -10.65 23.22
CA GLY A 184 14.20 -11.02 24.55
C GLY A 184 13.34 -10.37 25.63
N GLY A 185 12.31 -11.08 26.10
CA GLY A 185 11.42 -10.55 27.15
C GLY A 185 10.36 -11.53 27.64
N GLY A 186 10.79 -12.65 28.26
CA GLY A 186 9.87 -13.55 28.96
C GLY A 186 10.42 -14.93 29.29
N GLY A 187 11.45 -14.99 30.15
CA GLY A 187 11.82 -16.16 30.97
C GLY A 187 11.99 -17.52 30.29
N ALA A 188 13.24 -17.94 30.06
CA ALA A 188 13.68 -19.31 30.30
C ALA A 188 15.21 -19.35 30.30
N GLU A 189 15.78 -19.64 31.47
CA GLU A 189 17.07 -20.32 31.55
C GLU A 189 16.97 -21.59 30.68
N ASN A 190 17.94 -21.77 29.77
CA ASN A 190 18.06 -22.84 28.77
C ASN A 190 17.31 -22.62 27.43
N SER A 191 17.98 -21.95 26.49
CA SER A 191 17.92 -22.36 25.08
C SER A 191 19.27 -22.10 24.42
N ASP A 192 20.03 -23.18 24.24
CA ASP A 192 21.27 -23.24 23.46
C ASP A 192 20.92 -23.49 21.98
N ASP A 193 19.94 -22.74 21.45
CA ASP A 193 19.55 -22.79 20.05
C ASP A 193 19.82 -21.42 19.43
N GLY A 194 20.70 -21.40 18.43
CA GLY A 194 21.27 -20.19 17.82
C GLY A 194 20.28 -19.35 16.99
N THR A 195 19.05 -19.21 17.43
CA THR A 195 17.90 -18.61 16.72
C THR A 195 17.54 -17.19 17.19
N CYS A 196 18.36 -16.56 18.04
CA CYS A 196 18.16 -15.16 18.43
C CYS A 196 18.56 -14.22 17.27
N LEU A 197 17.58 -13.89 16.41
CA LEU A 197 17.76 -12.96 15.31
C LEU A 197 18.16 -11.57 15.83
N ARG A 198 19.11 -10.93 15.14
CA ARG A 198 19.52 -9.55 15.44
C ARG A 198 18.32 -8.63 15.25
N LYS A 199 18.21 -7.59 16.10
CA LYS A 199 17.15 -6.59 15.95
C LYS A 199 17.44 -5.75 14.70
N LEU A 200 16.53 -5.80 13.73
CA LEU A 200 16.57 -5.03 12.49
C LEU A 200 15.30 -4.20 12.36
N THR A 201 15.43 -2.97 11.90
CA THR A 201 14.31 -2.23 11.31
C THR A 201 14.47 -2.23 9.81
N VAL A 202 13.46 -2.74 9.11
CA VAL A 202 13.48 -2.90 7.66
C VAL A 202 12.34 -2.10 7.05
N LEU A 203 12.67 -1.24 6.10
CA LEU A 203 11.71 -0.55 5.26
C LEU A 203 11.44 -1.40 4.02
N VAL A 204 10.21 -1.88 3.87
CA VAL A 204 9.80 -2.66 2.70
C VAL A 204 9.09 -1.74 1.72
N HIS A 205 9.73 -1.44 0.60
CA HIS A 205 9.12 -0.75 -0.52
C HIS A 205 8.33 -1.75 -1.37
N VAL A 206 7.05 -1.47 -1.62
CA VAL A 206 6.15 -2.38 -2.33
C VAL A 206 5.66 -1.78 -3.63
N HIS A 207 5.81 -2.52 -4.72
CA HIS A 207 5.05 -2.34 -5.94
C HIS A 207 4.11 -3.54 -6.10
N ALA A 208 2.82 -3.34 -5.88
CA ALA A 208 1.83 -4.40 -5.97
C ALA A 208 0.94 -4.22 -7.21
N SER A 209 0.27 -5.30 -7.63
CA SER A 209 -0.81 -5.23 -8.61
C SER A 209 -1.86 -4.19 -8.20
N ARG A 210 -2.46 -3.52 -9.19
CA ARG A 210 -3.62 -2.64 -8.98
C ARG A 210 -4.72 -3.41 -8.23
N PRO A 211 -5.28 -2.87 -7.13
CA PRO A 211 -6.40 -3.51 -6.44
C PRO A 211 -7.61 -3.61 -7.37
N ARG A 212 -8.48 -4.60 -7.17
CA ARG A 212 -9.66 -4.82 -8.04
C ARG A 212 -10.88 -4.10 -7.49
N MET A 213 -11.65 -3.45 -8.37
CA MET A 213 -12.99 -2.95 -8.06
C MET A 213 -13.99 -3.67 -8.96
N LEU A 214 -14.80 -4.54 -8.38
CA LEU A 214 -15.80 -5.33 -9.06
C LEU A 214 -17.15 -4.65 -8.88
N ILE A 215 -17.71 -4.08 -9.95
CA ILE A 215 -18.98 -3.37 -9.93
C ILE A 215 -20.05 -4.25 -10.59
N PHE A 216 -21.01 -4.71 -9.80
CA PHE A 216 -22.09 -5.58 -10.24
C PHE A 216 -23.39 -4.79 -10.44
N GLY A 217 -23.86 -4.73 -11.69
CA GLY A 217 -24.99 -3.91 -12.13
C GLY A 217 -24.54 -2.78 -13.04
N ALA A 218 -25.01 -2.77 -14.28
CA ALA A 218 -24.68 -1.80 -15.33
C ALA A 218 -25.72 -0.66 -15.39
N VAL A 219 -25.84 0.10 -14.30
CA VAL A 219 -26.76 1.24 -14.14
C VAL A 219 -26.02 2.58 -14.37
N ASP A 220 -26.74 3.70 -14.35
CA ASP A 220 -26.13 5.00 -14.65
C ASP A 220 -25.07 5.43 -13.60
N PHE A 221 -25.26 5.03 -12.34
CA PHE A 221 -24.28 5.21 -11.26
C PHE A 221 -22.96 4.47 -11.51
N THR A 222 -22.99 3.39 -12.28
CA THR A 222 -21.82 2.55 -12.58
C THR A 222 -20.76 3.30 -13.37
N ALA A 223 -21.16 4.19 -14.28
CA ALA A 223 -20.21 4.97 -15.08
C ALA A 223 -19.39 5.94 -14.20
N ALA A 224 -20.07 6.65 -13.29
CA ALA A 224 -19.42 7.56 -12.34
C ALA A 224 -18.49 6.79 -11.38
N LEU A 225 -18.95 5.67 -10.82
CA LEU A 225 -18.13 4.85 -9.93
C LEU A 225 -16.93 4.23 -10.64
N SER A 226 -17.09 3.77 -11.89
CA SER A 226 -15.99 3.22 -12.68
C SER A 226 -14.89 4.26 -12.93
N ARG A 227 -15.28 5.50 -13.22
CA ARG A 227 -14.34 6.62 -13.38
C ARG A 227 -13.60 6.93 -12.08
N ALA A 228 -14.33 7.02 -10.96
CA ALA A 228 -13.74 7.29 -9.65
C ALA A 228 -12.79 6.16 -9.21
N GLY A 229 -13.18 4.90 -9.41
CA GLY A 229 -12.34 3.73 -9.13
C GLY A 229 -11.05 3.72 -9.96
N SER A 230 -11.16 3.97 -11.27
CA SER A 230 -10.01 4.06 -12.17
C SER A 230 -9.06 5.19 -11.75
N PHE A 231 -9.59 6.36 -11.40
CA PHE A 231 -8.81 7.49 -10.88
C PHE A 231 -8.03 7.14 -9.59
N LEU A 232 -8.63 6.34 -8.70
CA LEU A 232 -7.98 5.85 -7.49
C LEU A 232 -7.02 4.67 -7.72
N GLY A 233 -6.79 4.28 -8.99
CA GLY A 233 -5.83 3.25 -9.37
C GLY A 233 -6.38 1.82 -9.33
N TYR A 234 -7.68 1.62 -9.06
CA TYR A 234 -8.29 0.28 -9.12
C TYR A 234 -8.34 -0.23 -10.56
N ARG A 235 -8.12 -1.54 -10.74
CA ARG A 235 -8.54 -2.27 -11.95
C ARG A 235 -10.04 -2.52 -11.85
N VAL A 236 -10.82 -1.84 -12.68
CA VAL A 236 -12.29 -1.84 -12.61
C VAL A 236 -12.86 -2.87 -13.57
N THR A 237 -13.70 -3.76 -13.06
CA THR A 237 -14.54 -4.65 -13.87
C THR A 237 -16.02 -4.33 -13.63
N VAL A 238 -16.78 -4.11 -14.70
CA VAL A 238 -18.25 -3.98 -14.65
C VAL A 238 -18.88 -5.28 -15.13
N CYS A 239 -19.77 -5.87 -14.33
CA CYS A 239 -20.47 -7.11 -14.66
C CYS A 239 -21.99 -6.94 -14.54
N ASP A 240 -22.74 -7.30 -15.59
CA ASP A 240 -24.22 -7.36 -15.57
C ASP A 240 -24.72 -8.52 -16.44
N ALA A 241 -25.76 -9.21 -16.00
CA ALA A 241 -26.32 -10.35 -16.74
C ALA A 241 -26.98 -9.96 -18.07
N ARG A 242 -27.22 -8.65 -18.30
CA ARG A 242 -27.93 -8.14 -19.47
C ARG A 242 -26.94 -7.51 -20.45
N PRO A 243 -26.70 -8.13 -21.61
CA PRO A 243 -25.67 -7.68 -22.56
C PRO A 243 -25.95 -6.29 -23.16
N VAL A 244 -27.23 -5.89 -23.20
CA VAL A 244 -27.63 -4.55 -23.67
C VAL A 244 -27.10 -3.45 -22.75
N PHE A 245 -26.94 -3.74 -21.45
CA PHE A 245 -26.46 -2.75 -20.47
C PHE A 245 -24.95 -2.82 -20.27
N ALA A 246 -24.35 -4.02 -20.24
CA ALA A 246 -22.91 -4.23 -20.08
C ALA A 246 -22.15 -4.07 -21.40
N THR A 247 -22.00 -2.82 -21.88
CA THR A 247 -21.25 -2.51 -23.11
C THR A 247 -20.04 -1.60 -22.82
N PRO A 248 -18.90 -1.81 -23.50
CA PRO A 248 -17.72 -0.94 -23.35
C PRO A 248 -18.01 0.54 -23.61
N ALA A 249 -18.91 0.84 -24.55
CA ALA A 249 -19.29 2.23 -24.87
C ALA A 249 -19.94 2.97 -23.69
N ARG A 250 -20.67 2.27 -22.81
CA ARG A 250 -21.29 2.88 -21.60
C ARG A 250 -20.29 3.05 -20.46
N PHE A 251 -19.20 2.28 -20.45
CA PHE A 251 -18.21 2.25 -19.37
C PHE A 251 -16.78 2.38 -19.89
N PRO A 252 -16.42 3.49 -20.56
CA PRO A 252 -15.10 3.66 -21.17
C PRO A 252 -13.93 3.72 -20.17
N HIS A 253 -14.23 3.86 -18.87
CA HIS A 253 -13.23 3.88 -17.80
C HIS A 253 -13.06 2.52 -17.10
N ALA A 254 -13.88 1.51 -17.43
CA ALA A 254 -13.69 0.17 -16.92
C ALA A 254 -12.56 -0.53 -17.69
N ASP A 255 -11.66 -1.20 -16.99
CA ASP A 255 -10.64 -2.05 -17.61
C ASP A 255 -11.30 -3.28 -18.28
N GLU A 256 -12.48 -3.70 -17.79
CA GLU A 256 -13.22 -4.84 -18.31
C GLU A 256 -14.75 -4.64 -18.17
N VAL A 257 -15.51 -5.03 -19.19
CA VAL A 257 -16.98 -5.04 -19.16
C VAL A 257 -17.47 -6.44 -19.56
N VAL A 258 -18.15 -7.10 -18.64
CA VAL A 258 -18.53 -8.52 -18.73
C VAL A 258 -20.05 -8.65 -18.74
N SER A 259 -20.57 -9.48 -19.64
CA SER A 259 -21.96 -9.92 -19.61
C SER A 259 -22.07 -11.35 -19.08
N ASP A 260 -22.30 -11.47 -17.77
CA ASP A 260 -22.56 -12.73 -17.10
C ASP A 260 -23.39 -12.48 -15.82
N TRP A 261 -23.91 -13.55 -15.25
CA TRP A 261 -24.52 -13.52 -13.93
C TRP A 261 -23.48 -13.14 -12.88
N PRO A 262 -23.74 -12.10 -12.05
CA PRO A 262 -22.77 -11.59 -11.09
C PRO A 262 -22.08 -12.65 -10.22
N HIS A 263 -22.86 -13.58 -9.65
CA HIS A 263 -22.33 -14.65 -8.81
C HIS A 263 -21.50 -15.67 -9.61
N ARG A 264 -21.85 -15.96 -10.88
CA ARG A 264 -21.09 -16.88 -11.73
C ARG A 264 -19.73 -16.31 -12.12
N TYR A 265 -19.71 -15.04 -12.51
CA TYR A 265 -18.46 -14.33 -12.77
C TYR A 265 -17.58 -14.29 -11.51
N LEU A 266 -18.16 -13.99 -10.34
CA LEU A 266 -17.42 -13.89 -9.09
C LEU A 266 -16.77 -15.24 -8.67
N VAL A 267 -17.42 -16.38 -8.91
CA VAL A 267 -16.84 -17.71 -8.63
C VAL A 267 -15.50 -17.94 -9.34
N GLY A 268 -15.38 -17.48 -10.60
CA GLY A 268 -14.16 -17.62 -11.39
C GLY A 268 -13.17 -16.46 -11.21
N THR A 269 -13.47 -15.50 -10.33
CA THR A 269 -12.69 -14.27 -10.18
C THR A 269 -11.80 -14.37 -8.95
N GLU A 270 -10.49 -14.25 -9.15
CA GLU A 270 -9.56 -14.11 -8.02
C GLU A 270 -9.83 -12.82 -7.25
N THR A 271 -9.96 -12.95 -5.92
CA THR A 271 -10.18 -11.84 -4.99
C THR A 271 -9.15 -11.85 -3.88
N ASP A 272 -8.74 -10.68 -3.44
CA ASP A 272 -7.80 -10.47 -2.34
C ASP A 272 -8.32 -9.45 -1.31
N ALA A 273 -7.59 -9.26 -0.22
CA ALA A 273 -7.94 -8.32 0.85
C ALA A 273 -7.96 -6.84 0.40
N ARG A 274 -7.61 -6.53 -0.85
CA ARG A 274 -7.68 -5.20 -1.45
C ARG A 274 -8.80 -5.07 -2.49
N THR A 275 -9.52 -6.16 -2.74
CA THR A 275 -10.62 -6.21 -3.69
C THR A 275 -11.86 -5.54 -3.08
N ALA A 276 -12.43 -4.57 -3.80
CA ALA A 276 -13.69 -3.92 -3.46
C ALA A 276 -14.82 -4.47 -4.32
N VAL A 277 -15.89 -4.95 -3.69
CA VAL A 277 -17.11 -5.42 -4.35
C VAL A 277 -18.22 -4.38 -4.15
N CYS A 278 -18.74 -3.84 -5.25
CA CYS A 278 -19.80 -2.85 -5.26
C CYS A 278 -21.04 -3.40 -5.97
N VAL A 279 -22.12 -3.65 -5.22
CA VAL A 279 -23.38 -4.18 -5.76
C VAL A 279 -24.35 -3.03 -6.00
N LEU A 280 -24.53 -2.68 -7.28
CA LEU A 280 -25.38 -1.58 -7.75
C LEU A 280 -26.71 -2.06 -8.36
N THR A 281 -27.02 -3.35 -8.22
CA THR A 281 -28.33 -3.93 -8.50
C THR A 281 -29.11 -4.14 -7.20
N HIS A 282 -30.44 -4.08 -7.28
CA HIS A 282 -31.36 -4.35 -6.18
C HIS A 282 -32.38 -5.45 -6.54
N ASP A 283 -32.18 -6.13 -7.67
CA ASP A 283 -32.99 -7.28 -8.04
C ASP A 283 -32.48 -8.51 -7.28
N ALA A 284 -33.35 -9.04 -6.40
CA ALA A 284 -33.09 -10.18 -5.51
C ALA A 284 -32.57 -11.42 -6.26
N LYS A 285 -32.92 -11.56 -7.54
CA LYS A 285 -32.44 -12.65 -8.40
C LYS A 285 -30.92 -12.60 -8.62
N PHE A 286 -30.33 -11.41 -8.53
CA PHE A 286 -28.91 -11.18 -8.79
C PHE A 286 -28.14 -10.82 -7.52
N ASP A 287 -28.66 -9.91 -6.67
CA ASP A 287 -27.89 -9.38 -5.54
C ASP A 287 -27.77 -10.40 -4.39
N ILE A 288 -28.81 -11.18 -4.08
CA ILE A 288 -28.76 -12.17 -2.99
C ILE A 288 -27.73 -13.28 -3.27
N PRO A 289 -27.74 -14.01 -4.41
CA PRO A 289 -26.73 -15.03 -4.68
C PRO A 289 -25.31 -14.46 -4.73
N LEU A 290 -25.16 -13.23 -5.25
CA LEU A 290 -23.87 -12.54 -5.33
C LEU A 290 -23.34 -12.19 -3.93
N LEU A 291 -24.16 -11.58 -3.09
CA LEU A 291 -23.76 -11.14 -1.75
C LEU A 291 -23.50 -12.33 -0.83
N SER A 292 -24.32 -13.39 -0.91
CA SER A 292 -24.08 -14.63 -0.16
C SER A 292 -22.70 -15.21 -0.48
N LEU A 293 -22.24 -15.14 -1.74
CA LEU A 293 -20.89 -15.56 -2.12
C LEU A 293 -19.83 -14.54 -1.71
N ALA A 294 -20.00 -13.25 -2.02
CA ALA A 294 -19.00 -12.22 -1.73
C ALA A 294 -18.65 -12.17 -0.24
N LEU A 295 -19.64 -12.35 0.64
CA LEU A 295 -19.47 -12.36 2.09
C LEU A 295 -18.68 -13.57 2.62
N THR A 296 -18.42 -14.61 1.81
CA THR A 296 -17.53 -15.72 2.18
C THR A 296 -16.11 -15.54 1.66
N LEU A 297 -15.88 -14.61 0.74
CA LEU A 297 -14.59 -14.43 0.06
C LEU A 297 -13.64 -13.50 0.85
N PRO A 298 -12.32 -13.64 0.64
CA PRO A 298 -11.32 -12.74 1.19
C PRO A 298 -11.30 -11.44 0.38
N VAL A 299 -12.34 -10.62 0.51
CA VAL A 299 -12.45 -9.28 -0.09
C VAL A 299 -12.31 -8.20 0.97
N GLY A 300 -11.68 -7.08 0.59
CA GLY A 300 -11.41 -5.95 1.48
C GLY A 300 -12.62 -5.07 1.77
N TYR A 301 -13.59 -5.00 0.86
CA TYR A 301 -14.80 -4.19 1.03
C TYR A 301 -15.98 -4.79 0.27
N ILE A 302 -17.17 -4.79 0.87
CA ILE A 302 -18.43 -5.23 0.24
C ILE A 302 -19.49 -4.17 0.51
N GLY A 303 -19.89 -3.47 -0.54
CA GLY A 303 -20.91 -2.43 -0.48
C GLY A 303 -22.12 -2.76 -1.33
N ALA A 304 -23.32 -2.44 -0.86
CA ALA A 304 -24.56 -2.63 -1.62
C ALA A 304 -25.44 -1.36 -1.63
N MET A 305 -25.73 -0.88 -2.84
CA MET A 305 -26.56 0.29 -3.06
C MET A 305 -28.03 0.02 -2.70
N GLY A 306 -28.72 1.03 -2.18
CA GLY A 306 -30.16 0.96 -1.90
C GLY A 306 -30.56 1.88 -0.76
N SER A 307 -31.85 2.22 -0.69
CA SER A 307 -32.40 2.95 0.46
C SER A 307 -32.35 2.11 1.74
N ARG A 308 -32.58 2.72 2.91
CA ARG A 308 -32.68 2.00 4.20
C ARG A 308 -33.72 0.86 4.15
N ARG A 309 -34.87 1.11 3.52
CA ARG A 309 -35.89 0.08 3.26
C ARG A 309 -35.37 -1.06 2.38
N THR A 310 -34.59 -0.74 1.34
CA THR A 310 -33.98 -1.76 0.45
C THR A 310 -32.97 -2.59 1.21
N HIS A 311 -32.15 -1.95 2.05
CA HIS A 311 -31.20 -2.61 2.93
C HIS A 311 -31.90 -3.58 3.89
N GLU A 312 -32.94 -3.15 4.61
CA GLU A 312 -33.68 -4.01 5.55
C GLU A 312 -34.25 -5.25 4.87
N HIS A 313 -34.87 -5.07 3.69
CA HIS A 313 -35.40 -6.18 2.91
C HIS A 313 -34.30 -7.15 2.45
N ARG A 314 -33.18 -6.61 1.91
CA ARG A 314 -32.02 -7.39 1.49
C ARG A 314 -31.43 -8.20 2.64
N VAL A 315 -31.27 -7.60 3.81
CA VAL A 315 -30.76 -8.30 5.01
C VAL A 315 -31.69 -9.44 5.43
N GLY A 316 -33.01 -9.24 5.33
CA GLY A 316 -33.99 -10.32 5.55
C GLY A 316 -33.75 -11.51 4.63
N LEU A 317 -33.66 -11.25 3.32
CA LEU A 317 -33.42 -12.30 2.30
C LEU A 317 -32.05 -12.98 2.47
N LEU A 318 -31.00 -12.24 2.84
CA LEU A 318 -29.68 -12.83 3.10
C LEU A 318 -29.70 -13.74 4.33
N ARG A 319 -30.43 -13.39 5.38
CA ARG A 319 -30.62 -14.26 6.56
C ARG A 319 -31.38 -15.52 6.19
N GLU A 320 -32.46 -15.40 5.41
CA GLU A 320 -33.20 -16.55 4.87
C GLU A 320 -32.31 -17.45 4.01
N ALA A 321 -31.37 -16.86 3.27
CA ALA A 321 -30.35 -17.58 2.50
C ALA A 321 -29.19 -18.15 3.34
N GLY A 322 -29.23 -18.03 4.67
CA GLY A 322 -28.26 -18.64 5.58
C GLY A 322 -27.01 -17.81 5.87
N VAL A 323 -26.96 -16.52 5.49
CA VAL A 323 -25.83 -15.63 5.79
C VAL A 323 -25.82 -15.30 7.28
N SER A 324 -24.66 -15.51 7.93
CA SER A 324 -24.51 -15.29 9.37
C SER A 324 -24.48 -13.80 9.75
N GLN A 325 -24.71 -13.49 11.02
CA GLN A 325 -24.63 -12.12 11.50
C GLN A 325 -23.22 -11.54 11.38
N ASP A 326 -22.16 -12.34 11.56
CA ASP A 326 -20.77 -11.92 11.39
C ASP A 326 -20.44 -11.61 9.92
N GLN A 327 -20.99 -12.40 8.99
CA GLN A 327 -20.89 -12.11 7.57
C GLN A 327 -21.62 -10.82 7.20
N LEU A 328 -22.85 -10.64 7.69
CA LEU A 328 -23.64 -9.43 7.48
C LEU A 328 -22.97 -8.18 8.05
N ALA A 329 -22.22 -8.29 9.14
CA ALA A 329 -21.47 -7.17 9.71
C ALA A 329 -20.39 -6.60 8.78
N ARG A 330 -19.97 -7.36 7.76
CA ARG A 330 -19.03 -6.91 6.71
C ARG A 330 -19.71 -6.11 5.59
N LEU A 331 -21.05 -6.08 5.54
CA LEU A 331 -21.81 -5.46 4.47
C LEU A 331 -22.03 -3.95 4.73
N HIS A 332 -21.50 -3.12 3.84
CA HIS A 332 -21.75 -1.68 3.82
C HIS A 332 -23.02 -1.36 3.02
N SER A 333 -24.15 -1.21 3.70
CA SER A 333 -25.45 -0.98 3.07
C SER A 333 -26.36 -0.12 3.97
N PRO A 334 -26.91 1.01 3.50
CA PRO A 334 -26.64 1.68 2.22
C PRO A 334 -25.15 1.97 2.02
N ILE A 335 -24.68 1.80 0.78
CA ILE A 335 -23.27 1.99 0.41
C ILE A 335 -22.88 3.48 0.46
N GLY A 336 -21.65 3.77 0.89
CA GLY A 336 -21.04 5.10 0.89
C GLY A 336 -21.23 5.90 2.18
N LEU A 337 -20.38 6.92 2.36
CA LEU A 337 -20.48 7.86 3.49
C LEU A 337 -21.69 8.78 3.34
N ASP A 338 -22.29 9.15 4.46
CA ASP A 338 -23.38 10.14 4.51
C ASP A 338 -22.83 11.56 4.32
N ILE A 339 -22.64 11.94 3.06
CA ILE A 339 -22.22 13.28 2.64
C ILE A 339 -23.37 14.06 1.98
N GLY A 340 -24.61 13.56 2.09
CA GLY A 340 -25.78 14.16 1.44
C GLY A 340 -25.82 14.02 -0.08
N ALA A 341 -25.11 13.04 -0.65
CA ALA A 341 -25.01 12.80 -2.09
C ALA A 341 -26.37 12.56 -2.77
N ARG A 342 -26.54 13.16 -3.96
CA ARG A 342 -27.77 13.06 -4.77
C ARG A 342 -27.51 12.67 -6.22
N THR A 343 -26.39 13.13 -6.80
CA THR A 343 -26.02 12.81 -8.17
C THR A 343 -25.23 11.49 -8.25
N PRO A 344 -25.13 10.86 -9.44
CA PRO A 344 -24.24 9.73 -9.66
C PRO A 344 -22.79 10.01 -9.26
N GLU A 345 -22.27 11.20 -9.58
CA GLU A 345 -20.90 11.62 -9.27
C GLU A 345 -20.70 11.79 -7.76
N GLU A 346 -21.61 12.49 -7.07
CA GLU A 346 -21.54 12.64 -5.61
C GLU A 346 -21.64 11.28 -4.90
N THR A 347 -22.48 10.39 -5.42
CA THR A 347 -22.64 9.02 -4.88
C THR A 347 -21.36 8.21 -5.10
N ALA A 348 -20.71 8.34 -6.27
CA ALA A 348 -19.43 7.71 -6.51
C ALA A 348 -18.35 8.19 -5.53
N ILE A 349 -18.28 9.51 -5.27
CA ILE A 349 -17.37 10.09 -4.26
C ILE A 349 -17.68 9.55 -2.87
N SER A 350 -18.96 9.51 -2.47
CA SER A 350 -19.42 8.93 -1.21
C SER A 350 -18.94 7.48 -1.03
N ILE A 351 -19.13 6.63 -2.06
CA ILE A 351 -18.71 5.22 -2.06
C ILE A 351 -17.19 5.12 -1.94
N THR A 352 -16.44 5.81 -2.80
CA THR A 352 -14.98 5.73 -2.77
C THR A 352 -14.37 6.30 -1.49
N SER A 353 -15.00 7.30 -0.88
CA SER A 353 -14.59 7.83 0.42
C SER A 353 -14.80 6.80 1.53
N GLU A 354 -15.91 6.03 1.50
CA GLU A 354 -16.13 4.94 2.46
C GLU A 354 -15.10 3.82 2.28
N ILE A 355 -14.77 3.45 1.03
CA ILE A 355 -13.74 2.45 0.72
C ILE A 355 -12.37 2.88 1.28
N ILE A 356 -11.97 4.14 1.04
CA ILE A 356 -10.71 4.70 1.55
C ILE A 356 -10.71 4.72 3.08
N ALA A 357 -11.81 5.17 3.69
CA ALA A 357 -11.94 5.24 5.15
C ALA A 357 -11.86 3.83 5.76
N HIS A 358 -12.59 2.86 5.22
CA HIS A 358 -12.56 1.47 5.66
C HIS A 358 -11.16 0.87 5.58
N THR A 359 -10.50 1.01 4.42
CA THR A 359 -9.14 0.49 4.17
C THR A 359 -8.12 1.07 5.15
N ASN A 360 -8.23 2.36 5.46
CA ASN A 360 -7.32 3.06 6.37
C ASN A 360 -7.77 3.03 7.83
N ARG A 361 -8.87 2.33 8.16
CA ARG A 361 -9.49 2.33 9.50
C ARG A 361 -9.77 3.75 10.02
N ALA A 362 -10.11 4.66 9.11
CA ALA A 362 -10.45 6.05 9.41
C ALA A 362 -11.96 6.21 9.64
N THR A 363 -12.35 7.34 10.23
CA THR A 363 -13.75 7.61 10.62
C THR A 363 -14.59 8.26 9.52
N GLY A 364 -13.96 8.89 8.52
CA GLY A 364 -14.65 9.71 7.54
C GLY A 364 -15.19 11.05 8.06
N ARG A 365 -14.88 11.43 9.32
CA ARG A 365 -15.28 12.71 9.92
C ARG A 365 -14.37 13.87 9.45
N PRO A 366 -14.83 15.14 9.54
CA PRO A 366 -13.98 16.29 9.27
C PRO A 366 -12.70 16.27 10.10
N LEU A 367 -11.55 16.52 9.46
CA LEU A 367 -10.24 16.53 10.13
C LEU A 367 -10.16 17.62 11.22
N SER A 368 -10.92 18.71 11.08
CA SER A 368 -11.00 19.80 12.06
C SER A 368 -11.53 19.37 13.43
N ASP A 369 -12.27 18.25 13.48
CA ASP A 369 -12.83 17.72 14.73
C ASP A 369 -11.85 16.79 15.46
N GLY A 370 -10.73 16.42 14.81
CA GLY A 370 -9.75 15.47 15.32
C GLY A 370 -8.68 16.12 16.19
N VAL A 371 -8.05 15.29 17.04
CA VAL A 371 -6.82 15.64 17.77
C VAL A 371 -5.76 14.61 17.42
N GLY A 372 -4.51 15.05 17.21
CA GLY A 372 -3.39 14.19 16.85
C GLY A 372 -3.00 14.29 15.37
N PRO A 373 -2.10 13.40 14.89
CA PRO A 373 -1.58 13.46 13.53
C PRO A 373 -2.66 13.10 12.49
N ILE A 374 -2.63 13.79 11.33
CA ILE A 374 -3.57 13.57 10.21
C ILE A 374 -3.42 12.16 9.64
N HIS A 375 -2.17 11.69 9.53
CA HIS A 375 -1.86 10.36 9.05
C HIS A 375 -1.37 9.53 10.22
N LEU A 376 -2.15 8.53 10.60
CA LEU A 376 -1.71 7.54 11.58
C LEU A 376 -0.59 6.72 10.94
N SER A 377 0.56 6.66 11.62
CA SER A 377 1.61 5.71 11.26
C SER A 377 1.01 4.31 11.20
N ALA A 378 1.30 3.59 10.12
CA ALA A 378 0.87 2.20 9.94
C ALA A 378 1.22 1.42 11.22
N GLN A 379 0.20 1.03 12.01
CA GLN A 379 0.44 0.12 13.12
C GLN A 379 1.05 -1.18 12.56
N PRO A 380 2.04 -1.78 13.24
CA PRO A 380 2.53 -3.10 12.87
C PRO A 380 1.34 -4.08 12.81
N LEU A 381 1.35 -4.96 11.81
CA LEU A 381 0.33 -6.00 11.65
C LEU A 381 0.21 -6.78 12.98
N PRO A 382 -0.96 -6.84 13.61
CA PRO A 382 -1.14 -7.68 14.79
C PRO A 382 -1.04 -9.15 14.36
N GLY A 383 -0.12 -9.90 14.98
CA GLY A 383 -0.14 -11.36 15.01
C GLY A 383 0.20 -12.08 13.70
N LEU A 384 1.49 -12.18 13.37
CA LEU A 384 2.05 -13.45 12.91
C LEU A 384 2.63 -14.12 14.14
N ALA A 385 1.76 -14.68 14.98
CA ALA A 385 2.20 -15.71 15.90
C ALA A 385 2.77 -16.83 15.03
N THR A 386 4.06 -17.09 15.16
CA THR A 386 4.68 -18.32 14.68
C THR A 386 3.85 -19.46 15.26
N ALA A 387 3.15 -20.20 14.40
CA ALA A 387 2.59 -21.48 14.79
C ALA A 387 3.73 -22.37 15.35
N PRO A 388 3.45 -23.21 16.36
CA PRO A 388 4.47 -23.86 17.18
C PRO A 388 5.44 -24.74 16.39
#